data_AF-A0A367MGI7-F1
#
_entry.id   AF-A0A367MGI7-F1
#
_cell.length_a   1.000
_cell.length_b   1.000
_cell.length_c   1.000
_cell.angle_alpha   90.00
_cell.angle_beta   90.00
_cell.angle_gamma   90.00
#
_symmetry.space_group_name_H-M   'P 1'
#
loop_
_entity.id
_entity.type
_entity.pdbx_description
1 polymer ?
#
loop_
_entity_poly.entity_id
_entity_poly.type
_entity_poly.pdbx_seq_one_letter_code
_entity_poly.pdbx_strand_id
1 'polypeptide(L)'
;KESAVRCRGNAVEQTLRMRDAVSSAMAKASWTRSAIGELRAIGGMAVRVESLKIELQQYEEDSLSEFGSFSVPVDLTDERQATIEEFESLDVHEMLLRLAFTCRAPEKIALHKNCLEKREKYFFSSMSGKSYADERGKVIATAPPVPLGSQPPEEWFAHESLSEAGLHYHIATEAFIRPACITMSRCQLIDERHFEPIVCSSGFVPPGFEAIFSQGFSKLVQGDMVSAAHMLIPQLENALRHVLNNRRSNTAKLNVDLTQEDQSLKQLLSNYWREIEQVFGVDNTYLFHILFNLKGGPMLRHEVAHGKLSTAQCYEPSCIYACWFIFHLTCVPLAPQWNSVMAGAIQENAS
;
A
#
# COMPACT_ATOMS: atom_id res chain seq x y z
N LYS A 1 7.26 1.70 -48.46
CA LYS A 1 7.69 1.22 -47.12
C LYS A 1 8.84 2.09 -46.58
N GLU A 2 9.91 2.34 -47.34
CA GLU A 2 11.02 3.23 -46.93
C GLU A 2 10.59 4.68 -46.64
N SER A 3 9.69 5.27 -47.44
CA SER A 3 9.18 6.63 -47.20
C SER A 3 8.45 6.76 -45.85
N ALA A 4 7.70 5.74 -45.45
CA ALA A 4 6.99 5.70 -44.17
C ALA A 4 7.95 5.53 -42.98
N VAL A 5 9.00 4.72 -43.14
CA VAL A 5 10.08 4.57 -42.14
C VAL A 5 10.84 5.88 -41.97
N ARG A 6 11.15 6.58 -43.07
CA ARG A 6 11.82 7.88 -43.06
C ARG A 6 10.97 8.98 -42.39
N CYS A 7 9.67 9.05 -42.70
CA CYS A 7 8.76 9.99 -42.03
C CYS A 7 8.66 9.73 -40.53
N ARG A 8 8.57 8.45 -40.10
CA ARG A 8 8.54 8.10 -38.68
C ARG A 8 9.87 8.38 -37.98
N GLY A 9 11.01 8.15 -38.64
CA GLY A 9 12.33 8.54 -38.12
C GLY A 9 12.47 10.05 -37.91
N ASN A 10 11.99 10.85 -38.86
CA ASN A 10 11.99 12.31 -38.71
C ASN A 10 11.09 12.81 -37.56
N ALA A 11 10.00 12.09 -37.26
CA ALA A 11 9.14 12.40 -36.12
C ALA A 11 9.89 12.18 -34.80
N VAL A 12 10.62 11.07 -34.67
CA VAL A 12 11.49 10.81 -33.50
C VAL A 12 12.50 11.92 -33.29
N GLU A 13 13.12 12.41 -34.37
CA GLU A 13 14.08 13.53 -34.26
C GLU A 13 13.40 14.84 -33.81
N GLN A 14 12.13 15.07 -34.16
CA GLN A 14 11.39 16.21 -33.56
C GLN A 14 11.14 15.98 -32.06
N THR A 15 10.77 14.77 -31.66
CA THR A 15 10.59 14.41 -30.24
C THR A 15 11.87 14.65 -29.43
N LEU A 16 13.04 14.27 -29.98
CA LEU A 16 14.34 14.53 -29.36
C LEU A 16 14.74 16.01 -29.38
N ARG A 17 14.33 16.80 -30.38
CA ARG A 17 14.51 18.26 -30.34
C ARG A 17 13.68 18.91 -29.23
N MET A 18 12.46 18.44 -28.98
CA MET A 18 11.63 18.92 -27.87
C MET A 18 12.27 18.62 -26.52
N ARG A 19 12.93 17.45 -26.39
CA ARG A 19 13.75 17.10 -25.22
C ARG A 19 14.88 18.10 -25.01
N ASP A 20 15.62 18.42 -26.06
CA ASP A 20 16.80 19.30 -25.95
C ASP A 20 16.41 20.76 -25.68
N ALA A 21 15.18 21.14 -26.00
CA ALA A 21 14.64 22.48 -25.76
C ALA A 21 14.14 22.73 -24.32
N VAL A 22 13.98 21.69 -23.50
CA VAL A 22 13.55 21.81 -22.10
C VAL A 22 14.74 21.74 -21.14
N SER A 23 14.65 22.43 -20.01
CA SER A 23 15.71 22.45 -18.98
C SER A 23 15.56 21.31 -17.96
N SER A 24 14.31 20.97 -17.59
CA SER A 24 14.01 19.99 -16.55
C SER A 24 14.40 18.56 -16.95
N ALA A 25 15.09 17.85 -16.07
CA ALA A 25 15.41 16.44 -16.16
C ALA A 25 14.15 15.57 -16.26
N MET A 26 13.10 15.87 -15.49
CA MET A 26 11.82 15.17 -15.58
C MET A 26 11.19 15.30 -16.98
N ALA A 27 11.20 16.51 -17.55
CA ALA A 27 10.70 16.75 -18.90
C ALA A 27 11.56 16.03 -19.96
N LYS A 28 12.90 16.05 -19.80
CA LYS A 28 13.82 15.32 -20.67
C LYS A 28 13.60 13.81 -20.63
N ALA A 29 13.38 13.23 -19.45
CA ALA A 29 13.06 11.82 -19.27
C ALA A 29 11.75 11.47 -19.99
N SER A 30 10.72 12.30 -19.87
CA SER A 30 9.42 12.11 -20.55
C SER A 30 9.58 12.05 -22.08
N TRP A 31 10.24 13.05 -22.69
CA TRP A 31 10.46 13.08 -24.13
C TRP A 31 11.34 11.92 -24.62
N THR A 32 12.37 11.54 -23.86
CA THR A 32 13.24 10.40 -24.18
C THR A 32 12.45 9.08 -24.17
N ARG A 33 11.54 8.91 -23.20
CA ARG A 33 10.65 7.74 -23.12
C ARG A 33 9.72 7.64 -24.33
N SER A 34 9.14 8.76 -24.75
CA SER A 34 8.31 8.83 -25.98
C SER A 34 9.10 8.45 -27.22
N ALA A 35 10.32 8.99 -27.38
CA ALA A 35 11.20 8.67 -28.50
C ALA A 35 11.57 7.18 -28.56
N ILE A 36 11.84 6.54 -27.41
CA ILE A 36 12.10 5.09 -27.33
C ILE A 36 10.86 4.30 -27.80
N GLY A 37 9.66 4.70 -27.37
CA GLY A 37 8.41 4.06 -27.78
C GLY A 37 8.19 4.13 -29.30
N GLU A 38 8.40 5.31 -29.89
CA GLU A 38 8.30 5.54 -31.33
C GLU A 38 9.32 4.69 -32.11
N LEU A 39 10.58 4.65 -31.67
CA LEU A 39 11.65 3.85 -32.30
C LEU A 39 11.34 2.34 -32.26
N ARG A 40 10.81 1.84 -31.14
CA ARG A 40 10.38 0.44 -31.03
C ARG A 40 9.26 0.10 -32.00
N ALA A 41 8.32 1.02 -32.23
CA ALA A 41 7.23 0.85 -33.18
C ALA A 41 7.70 0.86 -34.66
N ILE A 42 8.85 1.49 -34.95
CA ILE A 42 9.47 1.47 -36.28
C ILE A 42 10.19 0.15 -36.55
N GLY A 43 10.91 -0.38 -35.55
CA GLY A 43 11.72 -1.60 -35.66
C GLY A 43 13.08 -1.37 -36.34
N GLY A 44 14.05 -2.28 -36.10
CA GLY A 44 15.38 -2.23 -36.74
C GLY A 44 16.37 -1.18 -36.18
N MET A 45 16.02 -0.46 -35.12
CA MET A 45 16.85 0.61 -34.53
C MET A 45 17.37 0.25 -33.12
N ALA A 46 17.76 -1.00 -32.91
CA ALA A 46 18.13 -1.52 -31.58
C ALA A 46 19.27 -0.74 -30.90
N VAL A 47 20.31 -0.37 -31.65
CA VAL A 47 21.45 0.40 -31.12
C VAL A 47 21.02 1.77 -30.59
N ARG A 48 20.14 2.47 -31.33
CA ARG A 48 19.63 3.79 -30.94
C ARG A 48 18.69 3.72 -29.75
N VAL A 49 17.85 2.67 -29.70
CA VAL A 49 17.01 2.41 -28.53
C VAL A 49 17.87 2.17 -27.29
N GLU A 50 18.97 1.45 -27.40
CA GLU A 50 19.86 1.19 -26.27
C GLU A 50 20.59 2.44 -25.80
N SER A 51 21.07 3.30 -26.71
CA SER A 51 21.68 4.57 -26.32
C SER A 51 20.69 5.48 -25.57
N LEU A 52 19.45 5.59 -26.06
CA LEU A 52 18.42 6.41 -25.44
C LEU A 52 17.96 5.86 -24.08
N LYS A 53 18.04 4.53 -23.85
CA LYS A 53 17.76 3.97 -22.51
C LYS A 53 18.79 4.41 -21.47
N ILE A 54 20.06 4.49 -21.85
CA ILE A 54 21.14 4.97 -20.98
C ILE A 54 20.90 6.44 -20.65
N GLU A 55 20.59 7.26 -21.66
CA GLU A 55 20.25 8.67 -21.47
C GLU A 55 18.98 8.84 -20.60
N LEU A 56 17.96 8.01 -20.82
CA LEU A 56 16.74 8.00 -20.01
C LEU A 56 17.06 7.73 -18.54
N GLN A 57 17.90 6.73 -18.25
CA GLN A 57 18.27 6.39 -16.88
C GLN A 57 18.96 7.56 -16.17
N GLN A 58 19.86 8.27 -16.86
CA GLN A 58 20.50 9.46 -16.32
C GLN A 58 19.48 10.55 -16.00
N TYR A 59 18.55 10.84 -16.93
CA TYR A 59 17.52 11.85 -16.69
C TYR A 59 16.53 11.46 -15.59
N GLU A 60 16.21 10.17 -15.45
CA GLU A 60 15.39 9.66 -14.35
C GLU A 60 16.09 9.88 -13.01
N GLU A 61 17.38 9.57 -12.90
CA GLU A 61 18.18 9.82 -11.69
C GLU A 61 18.30 11.32 -11.37
N ASP A 62 18.65 12.15 -12.37
CA ASP A 62 18.77 13.60 -12.21
C ASP A 62 17.44 14.24 -11.75
N SER A 63 16.30 13.71 -12.22
CA SER A 63 14.97 14.22 -11.88
C SER A 63 14.63 14.10 -10.40
N LEU A 64 15.30 13.22 -9.64
CA LEU A 64 15.11 13.09 -8.20
C LEU A 64 15.39 14.41 -7.48
N SER A 65 16.35 15.20 -7.96
CA SER A 65 16.69 16.52 -7.41
C SER A 65 15.65 17.59 -7.71
N GLU A 66 14.75 17.36 -8.67
CA GLU A 66 13.67 18.29 -9.04
C GLU A 66 12.42 18.11 -8.16
N PHE A 67 12.32 17.01 -7.39
CA PHE A 67 11.21 16.81 -6.45
C PHE A 67 11.35 17.72 -5.23
N GLY A 68 10.41 18.64 -5.07
CA GLY A 68 10.27 19.42 -3.85
C GLY A 68 9.52 18.63 -2.77
N SER A 69 10.09 18.51 -1.58
CA SER A 69 9.37 18.04 -0.39
C SER A 69 8.78 19.24 0.36
N PHE A 70 7.51 19.15 0.76
CA PHE A 70 6.91 20.05 1.73
C PHE A 70 6.47 19.24 2.94
N SER A 71 6.67 19.81 4.14
CA SER A 71 6.24 19.21 5.40
C SER A 71 5.16 20.08 6.01
N VAL A 72 4.07 19.45 6.45
CA VAL A 72 3.02 20.11 7.22
C VAL A 72 3.13 19.56 8.64
N PRO A 73 3.46 20.39 9.64
CA PRO A 73 3.48 19.93 11.02
C PRO A 73 2.06 19.58 11.45
N VAL A 74 1.88 18.35 11.95
CA VAL A 74 0.64 17.91 12.60
C VAL A 74 0.97 17.72 14.07
N ASP A 75 0.34 18.51 14.93
CA ASP A 75 0.46 18.33 16.38
C ASP A 75 -0.51 17.22 16.80
N LEU A 76 0.04 16.18 17.42
CA LEU A 76 -0.68 14.98 17.91
C LEU A 76 -0.38 14.74 19.40
N THR A 77 0.06 15.79 20.11
CA THR A 77 0.55 15.67 21.49
C THR A 77 -0.55 15.19 22.43
N ASP A 78 -1.74 15.77 22.33
CA ASP A 78 -2.87 15.45 23.20
C ASP A 78 -3.40 14.03 22.93
N GLU A 79 -3.55 13.65 21.66
CA GLU A 79 -4.01 12.31 21.27
C GLU A 79 -3.02 11.21 21.69
N ARG A 80 -1.71 11.49 21.57
CA ARG A 80 -0.66 10.60 22.05
C ARG A 80 -0.75 10.41 23.56
N GLN A 81 -0.86 11.52 24.30
CA GLN A 81 -0.91 11.46 25.76
C GLN A 81 -2.14 10.70 26.25
N ALA A 82 -3.31 10.93 25.64
CA ALA A 82 -4.53 10.19 25.94
C ALA A 82 -4.36 8.67 25.67
N THR A 83 -3.70 8.30 24.57
CA THR A 83 -3.41 6.89 24.27
C THR A 83 -2.49 6.26 25.32
N ILE A 84 -1.47 6.98 25.79
CA ILE A 84 -0.55 6.46 26.82
C ILE A 84 -1.31 6.21 28.12
N GLU A 85 -2.05 7.20 28.61
CA GLU A 85 -2.81 7.13 29.86
C GLU A 85 -3.84 6.01 29.84
N GLU A 86 -4.51 5.81 28.71
CA GLU A 86 -5.45 4.72 28.52
C GLU A 86 -4.76 3.36 28.68
N PHE A 87 -3.67 3.12 27.94
CA PHE A 87 -3.01 1.81 27.92
C PHE A 87 -2.27 1.47 29.22
N GLU A 88 -1.79 2.45 29.99
CA GLU A 88 -1.09 2.21 31.26
C GLU A 88 -1.93 1.44 32.30
N SER A 89 -3.26 1.56 32.22
CA SER A 89 -4.19 0.98 33.19
C SER A 89 -4.73 -0.41 32.83
N LEU A 90 -4.45 -0.89 31.61
CA LEU A 90 -5.06 -2.09 31.05
C LEU A 90 -4.25 -3.35 31.34
N ASP A 91 -4.93 -4.49 31.38
CA ASP A 91 -4.27 -5.78 31.31
C ASP A 91 -3.92 -6.18 29.87
N VAL A 92 -3.20 -7.29 29.67
CA VAL A 92 -2.71 -7.68 28.34
C VAL A 92 -3.86 -7.93 27.36
N HIS A 93 -4.94 -8.60 27.75
CA HIS A 93 -6.02 -8.89 26.80
C HIS A 93 -6.80 -7.63 26.43
N GLU A 94 -6.95 -6.69 27.36
CA GLU A 94 -7.55 -5.38 27.13
C GLU A 94 -6.65 -4.51 26.24
N MET A 95 -5.34 -4.51 26.46
CA MET A 95 -4.37 -3.82 25.59
C MET A 95 -4.46 -4.34 24.15
N LEU A 96 -4.49 -5.67 23.96
CA LEU A 96 -4.58 -6.28 22.63
C LEU A 96 -5.92 -5.96 21.95
N LEU A 97 -7.03 -6.03 22.68
CA LEU A 97 -8.34 -5.64 22.17
C LEU A 97 -8.35 -4.16 21.78
N ARG A 98 -7.84 -3.30 22.67
CA ARG A 98 -7.82 -1.86 22.45
C ARG A 98 -6.96 -1.51 21.24
N LEU A 99 -5.77 -2.09 21.14
CA LEU A 99 -4.89 -1.91 19.99
C LEU A 99 -5.60 -2.33 18.71
N ALA A 100 -6.25 -3.50 18.67
CA ALA A 100 -6.93 -4.01 17.48
C ALA A 100 -8.02 -3.06 16.94
N PHE A 101 -8.63 -2.24 17.80
CA PHE A 101 -9.75 -1.36 17.44
C PHE A 101 -9.47 0.13 17.68
N THR A 102 -8.20 0.51 17.88
CA THR A 102 -7.79 1.90 18.15
C THR A 102 -8.04 2.83 16.96
N CYS A 103 -8.07 2.29 15.75
CA CYS A 103 -8.34 2.99 14.51
C CYS A 103 -9.30 2.18 13.64
N ARG A 104 -9.77 2.80 12.54
CA ARG A 104 -10.57 2.13 11.50
C ARG A 104 -10.04 2.51 10.12
N ALA A 105 -10.41 1.74 9.11
CA ALA A 105 -10.18 2.12 7.72
C ALA A 105 -10.95 3.42 7.41
N PRO A 106 -10.35 4.36 6.64
CA PRO A 106 -11.06 5.56 6.21
C PRO A 106 -12.18 5.17 5.24
N GLU A 107 -13.31 5.84 5.34
CA GLU A 107 -14.46 5.56 4.48
C GLU A 107 -14.14 5.88 3.02
N LYS A 108 -14.31 4.91 2.10
CA LYS A 108 -14.06 5.10 0.65
C LYS A 108 -14.87 6.28 0.11
N ILE A 109 -16.13 6.37 0.53
CA ILE A 109 -17.05 7.45 0.08
C ILE A 109 -16.55 8.82 0.57
N ALA A 110 -16.09 8.92 1.81
CA ALA A 110 -15.56 10.18 2.34
C ALA A 110 -14.29 10.60 1.59
N LEU A 111 -13.35 9.67 1.35
CA LEU A 111 -12.16 9.94 0.54
C LEU A 111 -12.53 10.45 -0.86
N HIS A 112 -13.47 9.77 -1.54
CA HIS A 112 -13.91 10.18 -2.87
C HIS A 112 -14.56 11.56 -2.87
N LYS A 113 -15.38 11.87 -1.85
CA LYS A 113 -16.00 13.18 -1.69
C LYS A 113 -14.94 14.27 -1.54
N ASN A 114 -13.96 14.07 -0.66
CA ASN A 114 -12.87 15.02 -0.46
C ASN A 114 -12.01 15.20 -1.72
N CYS A 115 -11.79 14.13 -2.50
CA CYS A 115 -11.12 14.23 -3.79
C CYS A 115 -11.85 15.17 -4.75
N LEU A 116 -13.19 15.09 -4.81
CA LEU A 116 -14.02 15.99 -5.61
C LEU A 116 -13.97 17.43 -5.10
N GLU A 117 -14.08 17.64 -3.79
CA GLU A 117 -13.99 18.97 -3.18
C GLU A 117 -12.62 19.63 -3.45
N LYS A 118 -11.52 18.88 -3.31
CA LYS A 118 -10.18 19.36 -3.67
C LYS A 118 -10.04 19.69 -5.15
N ARG A 119 -10.62 18.86 -6.02
CA ARG A 119 -10.61 19.07 -7.47
C ARG A 119 -11.28 20.39 -7.84
N GLU A 120 -12.39 20.74 -7.18
CA GLU A 120 -13.09 22.02 -7.36
C GLU A 120 -12.29 23.21 -6.80
N LYS A 121 -11.70 23.04 -5.62
CA LYS A 121 -10.95 24.10 -4.94
C LYS A 121 -9.60 24.43 -5.59
N TYR A 122 -8.89 23.43 -6.13
CA TYR A 122 -7.53 23.57 -6.66
C TYR A 122 -7.47 23.29 -8.17
N PHE A 123 -8.25 24.05 -8.94
CA PHE A 123 -8.46 23.88 -10.40
C PHE A 123 -7.19 23.70 -11.24
N PHE A 124 -6.17 24.56 -11.10
CA PHE A 124 -4.97 24.47 -11.93
C PHE A 124 -4.15 23.20 -11.67
N SER A 125 -4.18 22.68 -10.44
CA SER A 125 -3.49 21.44 -10.08
C SER A 125 -4.19 20.20 -10.63
N SER A 126 -5.53 20.21 -10.72
CA SER A 126 -6.33 19.07 -11.18
C SER A 126 -6.36 18.91 -12.70
N MET A 127 -5.93 19.93 -13.45
CA MET A 127 -5.76 19.88 -14.91
C MET A 127 -4.44 19.26 -15.37
N SER A 128 -3.49 19.02 -14.47
CA SER A 128 -2.20 18.41 -14.78
C SER A 128 -2.23 16.92 -14.49
N GLY A 129 -1.69 16.10 -15.40
CA GLY A 129 -1.48 14.68 -15.12
C GLY A 129 -0.44 14.49 -14.01
N LYS A 130 -0.62 13.45 -13.19
CA LYS A 130 0.36 13.09 -12.15
C LYS A 130 1.22 11.94 -12.63
N SER A 131 2.52 12.00 -12.36
CA SER A 131 3.45 10.90 -12.55
C SER A 131 4.02 10.47 -11.21
N TYR A 132 4.06 9.17 -10.97
CA TYR A 132 4.62 8.58 -9.77
C TYR A 132 5.91 7.87 -10.15
N ALA A 133 7.00 8.22 -9.47
CA ALA A 133 8.32 7.64 -9.68
C ALA A 133 8.73 6.73 -8.52
N ASP A 134 9.59 5.75 -8.78
CA ASP A 134 10.26 4.98 -7.74
C ASP A 134 11.48 5.75 -7.16
N GLU A 135 12.18 5.12 -6.21
CA GLU A 135 13.38 5.68 -5.56
C GLU A 135 14.53 6.03 -6.53
N ARG A 136 14.48 5.54 -7.78
CA ARG A 136 15.47 5.83 -8.82
C ARG A 136 14.95 6.84 -9.86
N GLY A 137 13.80 7.47 -9.60
CA GLY A 137 13.18 8.45 -10.49
C GLY A 137 12.45 7.83 -11.69
N LYS A 138 12.38 6.49 -11.75
CA LYS A 138 11.70 5.81 -12.85
C LYS A 138 10.20 5.93 -12.69
N VAL A 139 9.52 6.41 -13.73
CA VAL A 139 8.05 6.54 -13.72
C VAL A 139 7.40 5.14 -13.72
N ILE A 140 6.72 4.81 -12.63
CA ILE A 140 6.04 3.53 -12.39
C ILE A 140 4.53 3.58 -12.61
N ALA A 141 3.94 4.78 -12.51
CA ALA A 141 2.53 5.03 -12.79
C ALA A 141 2.30 6.46 -13.27
N THR A 142 1.21 6.66 -14.01
CA THR A 142 0.74 7.97 -14.44
C THR A 142 -0.78 8.03 -14.28
N ALA A 143 -1.28 9.06 -13.59
CA ALA A 143 -2.70 9.36 -13.57
C ALA A 143 -2.97 10.48 -14.59
N PRO A 144 -3.76 10.22 -15.66
CA PRO A 144 -4.04 11.22 -16.67
C PRO A 144 -4.86 12.37 -16.08
N PRO A 145 -4.74 13.59 -16.64
CA PRO A 145 -5.60 14.69 -16.25
C PRO A 145 -7.06 14.38 -16.61
N VAL A 146 -7.98 14.68 -15.71
CA VAL A 146 -9.42 14.47 -15.92
C VAL A 146 -10.09 15.83 -16.13
N PRO A 147 -10.61 16.15 -17.33
CA PRO A 147 -11.23 17.44 -17.64
C PRO A 147 -12.40 17.77 -16.71
N LEU A 148 -12.49 19.03 -16.26
CA LEU A 148 -13.59 19.49 -15.41
C LEU A 148 -14.94 19.24 -16.09
N GLY A 149 -15.95 18.79 -15.33
CA GLY A 149 -17.27 18.42 -15.85
C GLY A 149 -17.39 17.00 -16.40
N SER A 150 -16.28 16.26 -16.54
CA SER A 150 -16.33 14.80 -16.78
C SER A 150 -16.35 14.02 -15.47
N GLN A 151 -17.07 12.90 -15.47
CA GLN A 151 -17.07 11.95 -14.37
C GLN A 151 -15.69 11.26 -14.32
N PRO A 152 -14.94 11.37 -13.22
CA PRO A 152 -13.65 10.71 -13.10
C PRO A 152 -13.79 9.18 -13.12
N PRO A 153 -12.84 8.47 -13.76
CA PRO A 153 -12.77 7.02 -13.64
C PRO A 153 -12.40 6.61 -12.21
N GLU A 154 -12.68 5.36 -11.84
CA GLU A 154 -12.37 4.85 -10.49
C GLU A 154 -10.88 4.89 -10.15
N GLU A 155 -10.00 4.64 -11.12
CA GLU A 155 -8.54 4.73 -10.95
C GLU A 155 -8.08 6.14 -10.57
N TRP A 156 -8.77 7.19 -11.03
CA TRP A 156 -8.45 8.57 -10.62
C TRP A 156 -8.67 8.75 -9.12
N PHE A 157 -9.80 8.25 -8.59
CA PHE A 157 -10.08 8.34 -7.16
C PHE A 157 -9.02 7.61 -6.33
N ALA A 158 -8.56 6.44 -6.79
CA ALA A 158 -7.51 5.68 -6.13
C ALA A 158 -6.22 6.49 -5.96
N HIS A 159 -5.78 7.17 -7.03
CA HIS A 159 -4.57 8.01 -7.01
C HIS A 159 -4.74 9.31 -6.22
N GLU A 160 -5.89 9.96 -6.31
CA GLU A 160 -6.17 11.18 -5.52
C GLU A 160 -6.29 10.88 -4.03
N SER A 161 -6.84 9.71 -3.68
CA SER A 161 -6.99 9.27 -2.29
C SER A 161 -5.65 9.04 -1.60
N LEU A 162 -4.55 8.80 -2.33
CA LEU A 162 -3.23 8.48 -1.76
C LEU A 162 -2.74 9.53 -0.73
N SER A 163 -2.95 10.82 -1.00
CA SER A 163 -2.50 11.87 -0.07
C SER A 163 -3.31 11.87 1.22
N GLU A 164 -4.62 11.67 1.14
CA GLU A 164 -5.49 11.64 2.32
C GLU A 164 -5.33 10.35 3.11
N ALA A 165 -5.25 9.22 2.41
CA ALA A 165 -4.90 7.94 2.96
C ALA A 165 -3.55 8.00 3.70
N GLY A 166 -2.53 8.64 3.09
CA GLY A 166 -1.23 8.86 3.73
C GLY A 166 -1.32 9.65 5.03
N LEU A 167 -2.09 10.75 5.05
CA LEU A 167 -2.34 11.50 6.28
C LEU A 167 -3.08 10.67 7.33
N HIS A 168 -4.06 9.86 6.91
CA HIS A 168 -4.78 8.96 7.80
C HIS A 168 -3.84 7.95 8.47
N TYR A 169 -2.98 7.27 7.71
CA TYR A 169 -2.02 6.31 8.27
C TYR A 169 -1.00 6.99 9.17
N HIS A 170 -0.60 8.22 8.84
CA HIS A 170 0.30 9.03 9.67
C HIS A 170 -0.33 9.31 11.04
N ILE A 171 -1.53 9.88 11.07
CA ILE A 171 -2.24 10.17 12.32
C ILE A 171 -2.49 8.87 13.10
N ALA A 172 -3.04 7.84 12.43
CA ALA A 172 -3.32 6.55 13.03
C ALA A 172 -2.08 5.96 13.75
N THR A 173 -0.93 6.04 13.08
CA THR A 173 0.32 5.50 13.60
C THR A 173 0.89 6.33 14.73
N GLU A 174 1.02 7.64 14.53
CA GLU A 174 1.79 8.51 15.43
C GLU A 174 1.00 8.96 16.66
N ALA A 175 -0.34 8.97 16.58
CA ALA A 175 -1.21 9.29 17.70
C ALA A 175 -1.61 8.04 18.50
N PHE A 176 -1.86 6.91 17.83
CA PHE A 176 -2.51 5.76 18.48
C PHE A 176 -1.66 4.49 18.48
N ILE A 177 -1.28 3.95 17.32
CA ILE A 177 -0.65 2.62 17.23
C ILE A 177 0.74 2.61 17.89
N ARG A 178 1.62 3.54 17.51
CA ARG A 178 2.99 3.58 18.03
C ARG A 178 3.01 3.90 19.53
N PRO A 179 2.28 4.92 20.04
CA PRO A 179 2.21 5.16 21.48
C PRO A 179 1.66 3.97 22.26
N ALA A 180 0.61 3.30 21.76
CA ALA A 180 0.08 2.09 22.37
C ALA A 180 1.15 0.99 22.47
N CYS A 181 1.82 0.65 21.37
CA CYS A 181 2.85 -0.40 21.35
C CYS A 181 4.02 -0.09 22.30
N ILE A 182 4.47 1.16 22.36
CA ILE A 182 5.51 1.61 23.28
C ILE A 182 5.05 1.43 24.74
N THR A 183 3.84 1.87 25.07
CA THR A 183 3.28 1.74 26.42
C THR A 183 3.12 0.27 26.81
N MET A 184 2.57 -0.55 25.90
CA MET A 184 2.42 -2.00 26.09
C MET A 184 3.76 -2.67 26.40
N SER A 185 4.80 -2.41 25.59
CA SER A 185 6.14 -2.97 25.79
C SER A 185 6.83 -2.49 27.08
N ARG A 186 6.45 -1.31 27.58
CA ARG A 186 6.95 -0.79 28.86
C ARG A 186 6.23 -1.39 30.06
N CYS A 187 4.93 -1.64 29.94
CA CYS A 187 4.08 -2.09 31.05
C CYS A 187 4.02 -3.61 31.17
N GLN A 188 4.15 -4.35 30.07
CA GLN A 188 3.92 -5.80 29.99
C GLN A 188 4.97 -6.50 29.11
N LEU A 189 5.27 -7.77 29.42
CA LEU A 189 6.16 -8.62 28.61
C LEU A 189 5.36 -9.39 27.56
N ILE A 190 4.92 -8.69 26.52
CA ILE A 190 4.10 -9.28 25.46
C ILE A 190 4.97 -9.99 24.40
N ASP A 191 4.71 -11.28 24.24
CA ASP A 191 5.38 -12.19 23.31
C ASP A 191 4.36 -13.03 22.52
N GLU A 192 4.84 -13.99 21.72
CA GLU A 192 4.02 -14.79 20.82
C GLU A 192 2.89 -15.58 21.52
N ARG A 193 3.08 -15.95 22.79
CA ARG A 193 2.12 -16.76 23.57
C ARG A 193 0.80 -16.03 23.80
N HIS A 194 0.87 -14.71 23.89
CA HIS A 194 -0.29 -13.84 24.10
C HIS A 194 -1.14 -13.70 22.82
N PHE A 195 -0.56 -13.95 21.65
CA PHE A 195 -1.25 -13.90 20.37
C PHE A 195 -1.75 -15.28 19.92
N GLU A 196 -1.21 -16.37 20.45
CA GLU A 196 -1.56 -17.74 20.07
C GLU A 196 -3.07 -18.04 20.17
N PRO A 197 -3.78 -17.67 21.25
CA PRO A 197 -5.24 -17.83 21.33
C PRO A 197 -5.99 -17.08 20.22
N ILE A 198 -5.49 -15.90 19.84
CA ILE A 198 -6.10 -15.03 18.82
C ILE A 198 -5.94 -15.67 17.44
N VAL A 199 -4.71 -16.05 17.07
CA VAL A 199 -4.43 -16.56 15.72
C VAL A 199 -5.04 -17.94 15.49
N CYS A 200 -5.06 -18.81 16.51
CA CYS A 200 -5.65 -20.15 16.41
C CYS A 200 -7.19 -20.10 16.31
N SER A 201 -7.82 -19.05 16.83
CA SER A 201 -9.27 -18.88 16.81
C SER A 201 -9.78 -18.08 15.62
N SER A 202 -8.91 -17.31 14.95
CA SER A 202 -9.32 -16.37 13.91
C SER A 202 -9.55 -17.05 12.56
N GLY A 203 -10.76 -16.91 12.02
CA GLY A 203 -11.07 -17.36 10.65
C GLY A 203 -10.35 -16.59 9.53
N PHE A 204 -9.55 -15.57 9.88
CA PHE A 204 -8.68 -14.86 8.93
C PHE A 204 -7.33 -15.56 8.73
N VAL A 205 -6.84 -16.27 9.75
CA VAL A 205 -5.51 -16.91 9.73
C VAL A 205 -5.62 -18.29 9.06
N PRO A 206 -4.86 -18.56 7.99
CA PRO A 206 -4.85 -19.88 7.37
C PRO A 206 -4.21 -20.93 8.31
N PRO A 207 -4.75 -22.16 8.37
CA PRO A 207 -4.15 -23.24 9.16
C PRO A 207 -2.68 -23.48 8.80
N GLY A 208 -1.83 -23.62 9.83
CA GLY A 208 -0.38 -23.83 9.68
C GLY A 208 0.44 -22.54 9.57
N PHE A 209 -0.20 -21.37 9.61
CA PHE A 209 0.47 -20.06 9.58
C PHE A 209 0.40 -19.30 10.91
N GLU A 210 -0.20 -19.89 11.94
CA GLU A 210 -0.44 -19.28 13.25
C GLU A 210 0.84 -18.73 13.87
N ALA A 211 1.92 -19.52 13.86
CA ALA A 211 3.21 -19.10 14.40
C ALA A 211 3.79 -17.86 13.70
N ILE A 212 3.59 -17.73 12.38
CA ILE A 212 4.05 -16.56 11.60
C ILE A 212 3.25 -15.31 12.02
N PHE A 213 1.93 -15.44 12.19
CA PHE A 213 1.09 -14.34 12.62
C PHE A 213 1.41 -13.94 14.07
N SER A 214 1.48 -14.89 15.01
CA SER A 214 1.82 -14.61 16.42
C SER A 214 3.17 -13.93 16.57
N GLN A 215 4.20 -14.43 15.87
CA GLN A 215 5.52 -13.81 15.89
C GLN A 215 5.49 -12.42 15.23
N GLY A 216 4.84 -12.26 14.09
CA GLY A 216 4.69 -10.97 13.44
C GLY A 216 4.00 -9.91 14.33
N PHE A 217 2.93 -10.29 15.03
CA PHE A 217 2.23 -9.38 15.94
C PHE A 217 3.02 -9.06 17.21
N SER A 218 3.75 -10.05 17.74
CA SER A 218 4.69 -9.80 18.84
C SER A 218 5.77 -8.79 18.43
N LYS A 219 6.33 -8.91 17.22
CA LYS A 219 7.31 -7.95 16.70
C LYS A 219 6.72 -6.56 16.44
N LEU A 220 5.47 -6.47 16.00
CA LEU A 220 4.76 -5.19 15.90
C LEU A 220 4.68 -4.49 17.27
N VAL A 221 4.21 -5.19 18.31
CA VAL A 221 4.08 -4.60 19.66
C VAL A 221 5.44 -4.22 20.25
N GLN A 222 6.47 -5.05 20.01
CA GLN A 222 7.84 -4.81 20.45
C GLN A 222 8.56 -3.69 19.67
N GLY A 223 7.95 -3.18 18.59
CA GLY A 223 8.54 -2.14 17.74
C GLY A 223 9.62 -2.64 16.76
N ASP A 224 9.80 -3.96 16.61
CA ASP A 224 10.65 -4.55 15.57
C ASP A 224 9.88 -4.62 14.24
N MET A 225 9.81 -3.47 13.58
CA MET A 225 9.05 -3.34 12.34
C MET A 225 9.69 -4.05 11.15
N VAL A 226 11.00 -4.28 11.16
CA VAL A 226 11.67 -5.03 10.09
C VAL A 226 11.14 -6.46 10.10
N SER A 227 11.13 -7.12 11.25
CA SER A 227 10.58 -8.46 11.38
C SER A 227 9.08 -8.48 11.15
N ALA A 228 8.31 -7.59 11.78
CA ALA A 228 6.86 -7.55 11.64
C ALA A 228 6.41 -7.39 10.18
N ALA A 229 7.01 -6.45 9.44
CA ALA A 229 6.67 -6.18 8.05
C ALA A 229 6.93 -7.38 7.14
N HIS A 230 8.12 -7.98 7.24
CA HIS A 230 8.51 -9.11 6.40
C HIS A 230 7.75 -10.39 6.73
N MET A 231 7.22 -10.50 7.95
CA MET A 231 6.39 -11.63 8.36
C MET A 231 4.93 -11.45 7.97
N LEU A 232 4.32 -10.29 8.27
CA LEU A 232 2.87 -10.09 8.15
C LEU A 232 2.43 -9.70 6.74
N ILE A 233 3.12 -8.76 6.09
CA ILE A 233 2.67 -8.20 4.79
C ILE A 233 2.52 -9.28 3.71
N PRO A 234 3.43 -10.28 3.57
CA PRO A 234 3.24 -11.37 2.62
C PRO A 234 2.00 -12.23 2.92
N GLN A 235 1.61 -12.35 4.19
CA GLN A 235 0.51 -13.23 4.61
C GLN A 235 -0.86 -12.68 4.27
N LEU A 236 -1.00 -11.38 4.02
CA LEU A 236 -2.28 -10.80 3.61
C LEU A 236 -2.86 -11.52 2.39
N GLU A 237 -2.04 -11.79 1.36
CA GLU A 237 -2.50 -12.47 0.16
C GLU A 237 -2.99 -13.90 0.46
N ASN A 238 -2.26 -14.63 1.31
CA ASN A 238 -2.62 -15.98 1.71
C ASN A 238 -3.90 -16.01 2.56
N ALA A 239 -4.04 -15.08 3.51
CA ALA A 239 -5.23 -14.91 4.34
C ALA A 239 -6.48 -14.58 3.49
N LEU A 240 -6.36 -13.69 2.51
CA LEU A 240 -7.46 -13.38 1.59
C LEU A 240 -7.88 -14.60 0.77
N ARG A 241 -6.92 -15.39 0.23
CA ARG A 241 -7.24 -16.65 -0.45
C ARG A 241 -7.97 -17.63 0.47
N HIS A 242 -7.48 -17.80 1.68
CA HIS A 242 -8.09 -18.69 2.67
C HIS A 242 -9.54 -18.32 2.95
N VAL A 243 -9.80 -17.04 3.24
CA VAL A 243 -11.15 -16.57 3.57
C VAL A 243 -12.12 -16.70 2.38
N LEU A 244 -11.66 -16.41 1.15
CA LEU A 244 -12.47 -16.58 -0.06
C LEU A 244 -12.76 -18.06 -0.36
N ASN A 245 -11.77 -18.94 -0.23
CA ASN A 245 -11.94 -20.38 -0.47
C ASN A 245 -12.93 -21.01 0.53
N ASN A 246 -12.90 -20.59 1.80
CA ASN A 246 -13.85 -21.05 2.82
C ASN A 246 -15.31 -20.70 2.48
N ARG A 247 -15.54 -19.67 1.65
CA ARG A 247 -16.87 -19.27 1.16
C ARG A 247 -17.26 -19.90 -0.19
N ARG A 248 -16.52 -20.92 -0.63
CA ARG A 248 -16.69 -21.62 -1.93
C ARG A 248 -16.41 -20.77 -3.17
N SER A 249 -15.75 -19.62 -3.00
CA SER A 249 -15.15 -18.91 -4.14
C SER A 249 -13.85 -19.62 -4.46
N ASN A 250 -13.85 -20.50 -5.48
CA ASN A 250 -12.60 -21.11 -5.92
C ASN A 250 -11.68 -20.02 -6.49
N THR A 251 -10.62 -19.67 -5.76
CA THR A 251 -9.67 -18.62 -6.16
C THR A 251 -8.55 -19.13 -7.07
N ALA A 252 -8.43 -20.44 -7.28
CA ALA A 252 -7.41 -21.01 -8.16
C ALA A 252 -7.73 -20.70 -9.63
N LYS A 253 -6.74 -20.23 -10.39
CA LYS A 253 -6.87 -20.03 -11.83
C LYS A 253 -6.47 -21.30 -12.56
N LEU A 254 -7.33 -21.81 -13.44
CA LEU A 254 -6.97 -22.89 -14.35
C LEU A 254 -6.21 -22.32 -15.57
N ASN A 255 -4.98 -22.76 -15.75
CA ASN A 255 -4.13 -22.40 -16.88
C ASN A 255 -4.49 -23.20 -18.14
N VAL A 256 -3.96 -22.76 -19.29
CA VAL A 256 -4.20 -23.40 -20.61
C VAL A 256 -3.70 -24.85 -20.64
N ASP A 257 -2.68 -25.16 -19.84
CA ASP A 257 -2.12 -26.50 -19.64
C ASP A 257 -2.85 -27.32 -18.56
N LEU A 258 -4.01 -26.84 -18.08
CA LEU A 258 -4.82 -27.44 -17.01
C LEU A 258 -4.13 -27.45 -15.64
N THR A 259 -3.02 -26.74 -15.45
CA THR A 259 -2.45 -26.51 -14.11
C THR A 259 -3.26 -25.46 -13.36
N GLN A 260 -3.22 -25.52 -12.02
CA GLN A 260 -3.85 -24.53 -11.16
C GLN A 260 -2.76 -23.71 -10.47
N GLU A 261 -2.83 -22.39 -10.62
CA GLU A 261 -1.96 -21.45 -9.91
C GLU A 261 -2.77 -20.59 -8.96
N ASP A 262 -2.17 -20.32 -7.80
CA ASP A 262 -2.69 -19.37 -6.83
C ASP A 262 -2.67 -17.96 -7.41
N GLN A 263 -3.79 -17.24 -7.26
CA GLN A 263 -3.88 -15.85 -7.70
C GLN A 263 -3.10 -14.93 -6.75
N SER A 264 -2.29 -14.05 -7.34
CA SER A 264 -1.63 -12.93 -6.65
C SER A 264 -2.65 -11.94 -6.09
N LEU A 265 -2.24 -11.08 -5.14
CA LEU A 265 -3.09 -10.05 -4.56
C LEU A 265 -3.75 -9.15 -5.62
N LYS A 266 -2.98 -8.76 -6.63
CA LYS A 266 -3.49 -7.97 -7.76
C LYS A 266 -4.62 -8.68 -8.49
N GLN A 267 -4.48 -9.99 -8.74
CA GLN A 267 -5.49 -10.78 -9.41
C GLN A 267 -6.71 -11.00 -8.51
N LEU A 268 -6.52 -11.22 -7.21
CA LEU A 268 -7.62 -11.33 -6.24
C LEU A 268 -8.47 -10.06 -6.22
N LEU A 269 -7.84 -8.89 -6.08
CA LEU A 269 -8.55 -7.61 -6.11
C LEU A 269 -9.23 -7.34 -7.45
N SER A 270 -8.65 -7.79 -8.57
CA SER A 270 -9.27 -7.62 -9.89
C SER A 270 -10.46 -8.56 -10.14
N ASN A 271 -10.36 -9.81 -9.69
CA ASN A 271 -11.30 -10.87 -10.08
C ASN A 271 -12.40 -11.11 -9.05
N TYR A 272 -12.13 -10.80 -7.77
CA TYR A 272 -13.03 -11.09 -6.64
C TYR A 272 -13.33 -9.84 -5.80
N TRP A 273 -13.26 -8.64 -6.40
CA TRP A 273 -13.49 -7.38 -5.68
C TRP A 273 -14.77 -7.41 -4.85
N ARG A 274 -15.87 -7.86 -5.46
CA ARG A 274 -17.20 -7.88 -4.83
C ARG A 274 -17.27 -8.88 -3.67
N GLU A 275 -16.65 -10.03 -3.81
CA GLU A 275 -16.58 -11.06 -2.79
C GLU A 275 -15.72 -10.59 -1.61
N ILE A 276 -14.63 -9.88 -1.88
CA ILE A 276 -13.80 -9.26 -0.83
C ILE A 276 -14.61 -8.18 -0.11
N GLU A 277 -15.35 -7.32 -0.83
CA GLU A 277 -16.23 -6.32 -0.21
C GLU A 277 -17.33 -6.94 0.66
N GLN A 278 -17.91 -8.06 0.23
CA GLN A 278 -18.93 -8.78 1.01
C GLN A 278 -18.38 -9.37 2.32
N VAL A 279 -17.09 -9.65 2.37
CA VAL A 279 -16.44 -10.21 3.55
C VAL A 279 -15.93 -9.11 4.47
N PHE A 280 -15.15 -8.18 3.91
CA PHE A 280 -14.34 -7.23 4.66
C PHE A 280 -14.96 -5.82 4.68
N GLY A 281 -15.98 -5.57 3.88
CA GLY A 281 -16.55 -4.25 3.69
C GLY A 281 -15.82 -3.43 2.62
N VAL A 282 -16.49 -2.37 2.16
CA VAL A 282 -16.01 -1.49 1.08
C VAL A 282 -14.72 -0.78 1.48
N ASP A 283 -14.63 -0.28 2.71
CA ASP A 283 -13.51 0.55 3.17
C ASP A 283 -12.22 -0.26 3.32
N ASN A 284 -12.32 -1.44 3.93
CA ASN A 284 -11.18 -2.36 4.05
C ASN A 284 -10.72 -2.88 2.69
N THR A 285 -11.65 -3.14 1.76
CA THR A 285 -11.31 -3.58 0.40
C THR A 285 -10.54 -2.51 -0.36
N TYR A 286 -10.99 -1.26 -0.24
CA TYR A 286 -10.30 -0.12 -0.82
C TYR A 286 -8.91 0.08 -0.20
N LEU A 287 -8.79 -0.16 1.11
CA LEU A 287 -7.51 -0.11 1.82
C LEU A 287 -6.53 -1.19 1.37
N PHE A 288 -7.00 -2.42 1.11
CA PHE A 288 -6.17 -3.47 0.48
C PHE A 288 -5.58 -3.00 -0.83
N HIS A 289 -6.39 -2.32 -1.66
CA HIS A 289 -5.92 -1.78 -2.92
C HIS A 289 -4.87 -0.68 -2.72
N ILE A 290 -5.16 0.33 -1.90
CA ILE A 290 -4.30 1.51 -1.73
C ILE A 290 -2.95 1.17 -1.08
N LEU A 291 -2.95 0.41 0.02
CA LEU A 291 -1.70 0.13 0.76
C LEU A 291 -0.82 -0.91 0.08
N PHE A 292 -1.42 -1.96 -0.46
CA PHE A 292 -0.67 -3.16 -0.82
C PHE A 292 -0.46 -3.33 -2.33
N ASN A 293 -1.31 -2.74 -3.18
CA ASN A 293 -1.35 -3.06 -4.62
C ASN A 293 -1.24 -1.86 -5.57
N LEU A 294 -1.79 -0.70 -5.21
CA LEU A 294 -1.91 0.45 -6.12
C LEU A 294 -0.54 1.02 -6.47
N LYS A 295 -0.24 1.06 -7.77
CA LYS A 295 1.02 1.64 -8.26
C LYS A 295 1.08 3.13 -7.97
N GLY A 296 2.23 3.61 -7.51
CA GLY A 296 2.39 5.00 -7.07
C GLY A 296 1.92 5.24 -5.63
N GLY A 297 1.24 4.28 -5.00
CA GLY A 297 1.10 4.20 -3.55
C GLY A 297 2.25 3.42 -2.90
N PRO A 298 2.11 3.01 -1.62
CA PRO A 298 3.15 2.27 -0.91
C PRO A 298 3.49 0.89 -1.52
N MET A 299 2.54 0.26 -2.22
CA MET A 299 2.73 -1.04 -2.89
C MET A 299 3.34 -2.13 -1.99
N LEU A 300 3.02 -2.14 -0.70
CA LEU A 300 3.77 -2.90 0.30
C LEU A 300 3.95 -4.39 -0.03
N ARG A 301 2.91 -5.03 -0.59
CA ARG A 301 3.00 -6.45 -0.99
C ARG A 301 4.01 -6.67 -2.11
N HIS A 302 4.13 -5.74 -3.06
CA HIS A 302 5.11 -5.78 -4.15
C HIS A 302 6.52 -5.50 -3.63
N GLU A 303 6.69 -4.44 -2.84
CA GLU A 303 8.01 -4.05 -2.32
C GLU A 303 8.63 -5.14 -1.45
N VAL A 304 7.84 -5.77 -0.56
CA VAL A 304 8.32 -6.91 0.26
C VAL A 304 8.63 -8.13 -0.62
N ALA A 305 7.76 -8.49 -1.58
CA ALA A 305 7.96 -9.68 -2.42
C ALA A 305 9.26 -9.62 -3.25
N HIS A 306 9.68 -8.42 -3.63
CA HIS A 306 10.86 -8.18 -4.45
C HIS A 306 12.09 -7.78 -3.63
N GLY A 307 12.02 -7.79 -2.30
CA GLY A 307 13.14 -7.44 -1.42
C GLY A 307 13.56 -5.98 -1.54
N LYS A 308 12.62 -5.09 -1.85
CA LYS A 308 12.85 -3.66 -2.06
C LYS A 308 12.43 -2.79 -0.88
N LEU A 309 11.64 -3.33 0.05
CA LEU A 309 11.27 -2.61 1.26
C LEU A 309 12.51 -2.41 2.15
N SER A 310 13.01 -1.18 2.20
CA SER A 310 14.16 -0.80 3.01
C SER A 310 13.84 -0.79 4.51
N THR A 311 14.88 -0.79 5.34
CA THR A 311 14.73 -0.67 6.80
C THR A 311 13.99 0.60 7.20
N ALA A 312 14.31 1.76 6.60
CA ALA A 312 13.62 3.01 6.91
C ALA A 312 12.12 2.93 6.59
N GLN A 313 11.77 2.37 5.42
CA GLN A 313 10.38 2.18 5.02
C GLN A 313 9.60 1.23 5.94
N CYS A 314 10.26 0.29 6.61
CA CYS A 314 9.59 -0.56 7.59
C CYS A 314 9.02 0.27 8.77
N TYR A 315 9.65 1.40 9.11
CA TYR A 315 9.24 2.29 10.19
C TYR A 315 8.34 3.45 9.75
N GLU A 316 8.06 3.58 8.46
CA GLU A 316 7.13 4.57 7.92
C GLU A 316 5.69 4.26 8.35
N PRO A 317 4.83 5.28 8.54
CA PRO A 317 3.46 5.09 9.00
C PRO A 317 2.63 4.13 8.16
N SER A 318 2.82 4.12 6.83
CA SER A 318 2.11 3.18 5.95
C SER A 318 2.40 1.72 6.26
N CYS A 319 3.65 1.39 6.61
CA CYS A 319 4.08 0.02 6.90
C CYS A 319 3.62 -0.42 8.30
N ILE A 320 3.73 0.46 9.30
CA ILE A 320 3.23 0.20 10.66
C ILE A 320 1.72 0.01 10.64
N TYR A 321 1.01 0.94 9.98
CA TYR A 321 -0.44 0.85 9.82
C TYR A 321 -0.85 -0.43 9.08
N ALA A 322 -0.10 -0.87 8.06
CA ALA A 322 -0.40 -2.13 7.37
C ALA A 322 -0.26 -3.36 8.28
N CYS A 323 0.77 -3.41 9.13
CA CYS A 323 0.95 -4.50 10.10
C CYS A 323 -0.17 -4.48 11.15
N TRP A 324 -0.50 -3.29 11.67
CA TRP A 324 -1.66 -3.12 12.55
C TRP A 324 -2.97 -3.50 11.87
N PHE A 325 -3.15 -3.18 10.59
CA PHE A 325 -4.37 -3.49 9.86
C PHE A 325 -4.56 -5.00 9.70
N ILE A 326 -3.48 -5.76 9.49
CA ILE A 326 -3.52 -7.23 9.51
C ILE A 326 -3.90 -7.75 10.90
N PHE A 327 -3.39 -7.14 11.97
CA PHE A 327 -3.79 -7.48 13.34
C PHE A 327 -5.28 -7.18 13.59
N HIS A 328 -5.75 -6.00 13.20
CA HIS A 328 -7.16 -5.63 13.25
C HIS A 328 -8.04 -6.68 12.56
N LEU A 329 -7.75 -7.03 11.30
CA LEU A 329 -8.51 -8.02 10.54
C LEU A 329 -8.53 -9.40 11.19
N THR A 330 -7.43 -9.77 11.85
CA THR A 330 -7.34 -11.02 12.62
C THR A 330 -8.27 -11.01 13.83
N CYS A 331 -8.42 -9.86 14.49
CA CYS A 331 -9.25 -9.71 15.69
C CYS A 331 -10.74 -9.45 15.39
N VAL A 332 -11.11 -8.87 14.25
CA VAL A 332 -12.51 -8.60 13.85
C VAL A 332 -13.46 -9.80 14.09
N PRO A 333 -13.18 -11.03 13.62
CA PRO A 333 -14.10 -12.16 13.82
C PRO A 333 -14.25 -12.58 15.29
N LEU A 334 -13.33 -12.16 16.16
CA LEU A 334 -13.28 -12.55 17.58
C LEU A 334 -13.93 -11.52 18.50
N ALA A 335 -14.10 -10.28 18.04
CA ALA A 335 -14.61 -9.18 18.87
C ALA A 335 -15.92 -9.50 19.62
N PRO A 336 -16.94 -10.16 19.01
CA PRO A 336 -18.19 -10.47 19.72
C PRO A 336 -18.02 -11.42 20.92
N GLN A 337 -16.96 -12.23 20.92
CA GLN A 337 -16.69 -13.26 21.93
C GLN A 337 -15.40 -13.00 22.72
N TRP A 338 -14.87 -11.77 22.64
CA TRP A 338 -13.57 -11.46 23.23
C TRP A 338 -13.58 -11.67 24.75
N ASN A 339 -14.52 -11.05 25.45
CA ASN A 339 -14.59 -11.10 26.91
C ASN A 339 -15.00 -12.49 27.44
N SER A 340 -15.76 -13.26 26.67
CA SER A 340 -16.27 -14.56 27.11
C SER A 340 -15.32 -15.72 26.85
N VAL A 341 -14.42 -15.60 25.86
CA VAL A 341 -13.53 -16.71 25.43
C VAL A 341 -12.07 -16.26 25.37
N MET A 342 -11.77 -15.16 24.66
CA MET A 342 -10.39 -14.76 24.40
C MET A 342 -9.68 -14.21 25.62
N ALA A 343 -10.36 -13.44 26.47
CA ALA A 343 -9.77 -12.83 27.66
C ALA A 343 -9.13 -13.88 28.57
N GLY A 344 -9.86 -14.94 28.91
CA GLY A 344 -9.36 -16.03 29.74
C GLY A 344 -8.19 -16.78 29.11
N ALA A 345 -8.29 -17.13 27.82
CA ALA A 345 -7.23 -17.85 27.11
C ALA A 345 -5.92 -17.04 27.02
N ILE A 346 -6.01 -15.72 26.83
CA ILE A 346 -4.83 -14.83 26.80
C ILE A 346 -4.21 -14.70 28.19
N GLN A 347 -5.04 -14.58 29.24
CA GLN A 347 -4.55 -14.47 30.63
C GLN A 347 -3.91 -15.77 31.14
N GLU A 348 -4.44 -16.94 30.77
CA GLU A 348 -3.87 -18.25 31.11
C GLU A 348 -2.46 -18.43 30.53
N ASN A 349 -2.23 -17.97 29.30
CA ASN A 349 -0.92 -18.04 28.64
C ASN A 349 0.07 -16.94 29.09
N ALA A 350 -0.39 -15.92 29.82
CA ALA A 350 0.44 -14.85 30.40
C ALA A 350 1.05 -15.25 31.76
N SER A 351 0.55 -16.32 32.37
CA SER A 351 1.06 -16.93 33.61
C SER A 351 2.22 -17.88 33.32
#